data_AF-A0A843RZY1-F1
#
_entry.id   AF-A0A843RZY1-F1
#
_cell.length_a   1.000
_cell.length_b   1.000
_cell.length_c   1.000
_cell.angle_alpha   90.00
_cell.angle_beta   90.00
_cell.angle_gamma   90.00
#
_symmetry.space_group_name_H-M   'P 1'
#
loop_
_entity.id
_entity.type
_entity.pdbx_description
1 polymer ?
#
loop_
_entity_poly.entity_id
_entity_poly.type
_entity_poly.pdbx_seq_one_letter_code
_entity_poly.pdbx_strand_id
1 'polypeptide(L)'
;MQVWDILRAIEWALADRELPAHGLSLYGKSEMGVIALYAALLDERVRQVIVHEPPGSHRQGPALLNILRITDIAEAAGAFAPRRLVALTELPESFDYTRQVYERLGVSEQLAHAASLAEALHIWKYPRR
;
A
#
# COMPACT_ATOMS: atom_id res chain seq x y z
N MET A 1 -5.78 -16.20 -6.62
CA MET A 1 -4.45 -15.67 -6.21
C MET A 1 -4.74 -14.36 -5.53
N GLN A 2 -4.31 -14.13 -4.28
CA GLN A 2 -4.84 -13.03 -3.45
C GLN A 2 -4.73 -11.63 -4.08
N VAL A 3 -3.65 -11.34 -4.82
CA VAL A 3 -3.51 -10.07 -5.57
C VAL A 3 -4.62 -9.93 -6.62
N TRP A 4 -4.89 -10.98 -7.39
CA TRP A 4 -5.95 -11.00 -8.40
C TRP A 4 -7.34 -10.84 -7.78
N ASP A 5 -7.55 -11.42 -6.60
CA ASP A 5 -8.81 -11.33 -5.87
C ASP A 5 -9.08 -9.87 -5.43
N ILE A 6 -8.04 -9.13 -5.01
CA ILE A 6 -8.13 -7.69 -4.73
C ILE A 6 -8.43 -6.89 -6.01
N LEU A 7 -7.76 -7.20 -7.13
CA LEU A 7 -8.00 -6.51 -8.40
C LEU A 7 -9.46 -6.67 -8.87
N ARG A 8 -10.05 -7.86 -8.70
CA ARG A 8 -11.48 -8.07 -8.99
C ARG A 8 -12.39 -7.33 -8.01
N ALA A 9 -12.02 -7.28 -6.73
CA ALA A 9 -12.79 -6.51 -5.75
C ALA A 9 -12.78 -5.01 -6.07
N ILE A 10 -11.65 -4.46 -6.55
CA ILE A 10 -11.56 -3.07 -7.01
C ILE A 10 -12.48 -2.84 -8.21
N GLU A 11 -12.43 -3.71 -9.22
CA GLU A 11 -13.31 -3.60 -10.39
C GLU A 11 -14.78 -3.64 -9.99
N TRP A 12 -15.18 -4.61 -9.18
CA TRP A 12 -16.54 -4.72 -8.68
C TRP A 12 -16.98 -3.48 -7.88
N ALA A 13 -16.12 -2.97 -6.99
CA ALA A 13 -16.41 -1.81 -6.18
C ALA A 13 -16.60 -0.53 -7.02
N LEU A 14 -15.83 -0.37 -8.08
CA LEU A 14 -15.91 0.82 -8.92
C LEU A 14 -17.02 0.73 -9.99
N ALA A 15 -17.21 -0.45 -10.59
CA ALA A 15 -18.19 -0.64 -11.67
C ALA A 15 -19.60 -0.92 -11.13
N ASP A 16 -19.75 -1.82 -10.17
CA ASP A 16 -21.07 -2.34 -9.76
C ASP A 16 -21.64 -1.61 -8.54
N ARG A 17 -20.77 -0.98 -7.75
CA ARG A 17 -21.17 -0.16 -6.59
C ARG A 17 -21.04 1.33 -6.87
N GLU A 18 -20.57 1.71 -8.06
CA GLU A 18 -20.38 3.10 -8.50
C GLU A 18 -19.64 3.93 -7.45
N LEU A 19 -18.73 3.30 -6.69
CA LEU A 19 -17.92 4.03 -5.73
C LEU A 19 -17.02 4.99 -6.50
N PRO A 20 -16.84 6.22 -6.00
CA PRO A 20 -15.98 7.17 -6.68
C PRO A 20 -14.56 6.62 -6.76
N ALA A 21 -14.01 6.59 -7.97
CA ALA A 21 -12.62 6.18 -8.19
C ALA A 21 -11.61 7.15 -7.54
N HIS A 22 -12.04 8.37 -7.20
CA HIS A 22 -11.19 9.35 -6.53
C HIS A 22 -10.95 8.95 -5.05
N GLY A 23 -9.71 8.66 -4.70
CA GLY A 23 -9.33 8.35 -3.32
C GLY A 23 -9.56 6.90 -2.90
N LEU A 24 -9.45 5.94 -3.83
CA LEU A 24 -9.38 4.53 -3.47
C LEU A 24 -8.10 4.26 -2.68
N SER A 25 -8.29 3.81 -1.43
CA SER A 25 -7.22 3.40 -0.53
C SER A 25 -7.35 1.91 -0.23
N LEU A 26 -6.23 1.19 -0.25
CA LEU A 26 -6.18 -0.19 0.23
C LEU A 26 -5.55 -0.24 1.61
N TYR A 27 -6.07 -1.09 2.49
CA TYR A 27 -5.53 -1.35 3.81
C TYR A 27 -5.25 -2.84 3.97
N GLY A 28 -4.10 -3.17 4.56
CA GLY A 28 -3.77 -4.56 4.89
C GLY A 28 -2.88 -4.66 6.12
N LYS A 29 -3.14 -5.70 6.93
CA LYS A 29 -2.33 -6.05 8.10
C LYS A 29 -1.37 -7.19 7.76
N SER A 30 -0.16 -7.14 8.28
CA SER A 30 0.88 -8.14 8.08
C SER A 30 1.09 -8.44 6.59
N GLU A 31 1.14 -9.70 6.19
CA GLU A 31 1.31 -10.12 4.81
C GLU A 31 0.28 -9.51 3.85
N MET A 32 -0.96 -9.27 4.30
CA MET A 32 -1.99 -8.66 3.46
C MET A 32 -1.69 -7.21 3.09
N GLY A 33 -0.89 -6.50 3.89
CA GLY A 33 -0.39 -5.17 3.51
C GLY A 33 0.51 -5.23 2.28
N VAL A 34 1.30 -6.29 2.17
CA VAL A 34 2.17 -6.55 1.01
C VAL A 34 1.33 -6.95 -0.20
N ILE A 35 0.36 -7.85 -0.04
CA ILE A 35 -0.56 -8.21 -1.13
C ILE A 35 -1.33 -6.98 -1.64
N ALA A 36 -1.79 -6.09 -0.74
CA ALA A 36 -2.44 -4.83 -1.11
C ALA A 36 -1.51 -3.90 -1.88
N LEU A 37 -0.24 -3.79 -1.47
CA LEU A 37 0.77 -3.02 -2.19
C LEU A 37 0.98 -3.53 -3.62
N TYR A 38 1.09 -4.85 -3.82
CA TYR A 38 1.20 -5.42 -5.17
C TYR A 38 -0.05 -5.17 -6.03
N ALA A 39 -1.25 -5.29 -5.45
CA ALA A 39 -2.47 -4.94 -6.17
C ALA A 39 -2.49 -3.46 -6.57
N ALA A 40 -2.05 -2.56 -5.68
CA ALA A 40 -1.97 -1.13 -5.95
C ALA A 40 -0.90 -0.77 -7.00
N LEU A 41 0.21 -1.51 -7.07
CA LEU A 41 1.19 -1.36 -8.14
C LEU A 41 0.60 -1.70 -9.52
N LEU A 42 -0.32 -2.66 -9.58
CA LEU A 42 -0.99 -3.11 -10.81
C LEU A 42 -2.23 -2.29 -11.18
N ASP A 43 -2.73 -1.43 -10.29
CA ASP A 43 -3.91 -0.60 -10.52
C ASP A 43 -3.68 0.86 -10.09
N GLU A 44 -3.51 1.74 -11.08
CA GLU A 44 -3.23 3.17 -10.87
C GLU A 44 -4.39 3.94 -10.22
N ARG A 45 -5.60 3.36 -10.19
CA ARG A 45 -6.75 3.97 -9.50
C ARG A 45 -6.55 3.97 -7.99
N VAL A 46 -5.76 3.04 -7.45
CA VAL A 46 -5.35 3.04 -6.03
C VAL A 46 -4.32 4.15 -5.81
N ARG A 47 -4.69 5.16 -5.02
CA ARG A 47 -3.82 6.33 -4.73
C ARG A 47 -3.13 6.25 -3.39
N GLN A 48 -3.59 5.37 -2.51
CA GLN A 48 -3.02 5.18 -1.19
C GLN A 48 -3.01 3.71 -0.78
N VAL A 49 -1.92 3.28 -0.16
CA VAL A 49 -1.82 1.99 0.53
C VAL A 49 -1.52 2.26 2.00
N ILE A 50 -2.23 1.58 2.88
CA ILE A 50 -2.08 1.67 4.32
C ILE A 50 -1.64 0.29 4.81
N VAL A 51 -0.41 0.20 5.33
CA VAL A 51 0.17 -1.03 5.85
C VAL A 51 0.20 -1.01 7.37
N HIS A 52 -0.08 -2.15 7.98
CA HIS A 52 -0.06 -2.33 9.43
C HIS A 52 0.78 -3.55 9.76
N GLU A 53 1.92 -3.37 10.44
CA GLU A 53 2.88 -4.44 10.77
C GLU A 53 3.35 -5.24 9.53
N PRO A 54 3.77 -4.62 8.40
CA PRO A 54 4.23 -5.40 7.25
C PRO A 54 5.52 -6.17 7.57
N PRO A 55 5.72 -7.36 7.00
CA PRO A 55 7.02 -8.03 7.05
C PRO A 55 8.09 -7.21 6.33
N GLY A 56 9.34 -7.37 6.76
CA GLY A 56 10.49 -6.65 6.18
C GLY A 56 11.02 -7.29 4.90
N SER A 57 10.70 -8.55 4.63
CA SER A 57 11.12 -9.29 3.44
C SER A 57 10.12 -10.40 3.10
N HIS A 58 10.02 -10.77 1.83
CA HIS A 58 9.29 -11.95 1.38
C HIS A 58 9.80 -13.26 2.00
N ARG A 59 10.97 -13.28 2.65
CA ARG A 59 11.41 -14.40 3.51
C ARG A 59 10.46 -14.67 4.68
N GLN A 60 9.70 -13.67 5.11
CA GLN A 60 8.73 -13.74 6.19
C GLN A 60 7.29 -13.85 5.69
N GLY A 61 7.10 -13.94 4.37
CA GLY A 61 5.79 -13.90 3.72
C GLY A 61 5.39 -12.49 3.24
N PRO A 62 4.33 -12.38 2.41
CA PRO A 62 3.68 -13.49 1.73
C PRO A 62 4.58 -14.08 0.66
N ALA A 63 4.46 -15.39 0.41
CA ALA A 63 5.22 -16.07 -0.62
C ALA A 63 4.65 -15.75 -2.02
N LEU A 64 5.45 -15.08 -2.86
CA LEU A 64 5.20 -14.93 -4.29
C LEU A 64 6.27 -15.70 -5.07
N LEU A 65 5.84 -16.53 -6.02
CA LEU A 65 6.75 -17.45 -6.72
C LEU A 65 7.91 -16.68 -7.36
N ASN A 66 9.14 -17.05 -7.02
CA ASN A 66 10.38 -16.48 -7.54
C ASN A 66 10.58 -14.97 -7.30
N ILE A 67 9.78 -14.32 -6.43
CA ILE A 67 9.82 -12.86 -6.29
C ILE A 67 11.20 -12.33 -5.86
N LEU A 68 11.86 -13.02 -4.92
CA LEU A 68 13.19 -12.65 -4.42
C LEU A 68 14.33 -12.77 -5.46
N ARG A 69 14.04 -13.27 -6.67
CA ARG A 69 14.99 -13.18 -7.79
C ARG A 69 14.98 -11.82 -8.49
N ILE A 70 13.94 -11.02 -8.24
CA ILE A 70 13.62 -9.79 -8.98
C ILE A 70 13.51 -8.59 -8.04
N THR A 71 12.83 -8.73 -6.90
CA THR A 71 12.57 -7.63 -5.95
C THR A 71 12.24 -8.19 -4.56
N ASP A 72 12.43 -7.37 -3.53
CA ASP A 72 11.84 -7.56 -2.20
C ASP A 72 10.79 -6.48 -1.86
N ILE A 73 10.17 -6.58 -0.68
CA ILE A 73 9.04 -5.75 -0.24
C ILE A 73 9.39 -4.26 -0.25
N ALA A 74 10.56 -3.88 0.26
CA ALA A 74 10.97 -2.47 0.33
C ALA A 74 11.18 -1.85 -1.06
N GLU A 75 11.70 -2.62 -2.01
CA GLU A 75 11.87 -2.16 -3.39
C GLU A 75 10.51 -1.98 -4.09
N ALA A 76 9.58 -2.93 -3.88
CA ALA A 76 8.20 -2.80 -4.36
C ALA A 76 7.48 -1.60 -3.72
N ALA A 77 7.70 -1.34 -2.43
CA ALA A 77 7.15 -0.17 -1.74
C ALA A 77 7.75 1.15 -2.27
N GLY A 78 9.04 1.15 -2.58
CA GLY A 78 9.71 2.27 -3.26
C GLY A 78 9.11 2.54 -4.64
N ALA A 79 8.83 1.50 -5.42
CA ALA A 79 8.22 1.60 -6.75
C ALA A 79 6.78 2.16 -6.71
N PHE A 80 6.12 2.18 -5.55
CA PHE A 80 4.81 2.79 -5.39
C PHE A 80 4.85 4.32 -5.38
N ALA A 81 6.02 4.93 -5.12
CA ALA A 81 6.20 6.37 -5.24
C ALA A 81 5.81 6.87 -6.65
N PRO A 82 5.23 8.08 -6.79
CA PRO A 82 5.00 9.08 -5.75
C PRO A 82 3.63 8.93 -5.05
N ARG A 83 2.95 7.78 -5.17
CA ARG A 83 1.66 7.56 -4.50
C ARG A 83 1.83 7.36 -3.00
N ARG A 84 0.77 7.57 -2.23
CA ARG A 84 0.85 7.69 -0.77
C ARG A 84 0.93 6.33 -0.08
N LEU A 85 2.03 6.04 0.60
CA LEU A 85 2.19 4.86 1.46
C LEU A 85 2.13 5.29 2.92
N VAL A 86 1.21 4.71 3.70
CA VAL A 86 1.04 5.03 5.12
C VAL A 86 1.30 3.80 5.97
N ALA A 87 2.19 3.93 6.96
CA ALA A 87 2.41 2.90 7.96
C ALA A 87 1.63 3.22 9.24
N LEU A 88 0.93 2.23 9.79
CA LEU A 88 0.25 2.36 11.10
C LEU A 88 1.14 1.97 12.29
N THR A 89 2.29 1.38 12.00
CA THR A 89 3.32 0.99 12.96
C THR A 89 4.68 1.35 12.40
N GLU A 90 5.72 1.23 13.21
CA GLU A 90 7.09 1.33 12.73
C GLU A 90 7.33 0.33 11.59
N LEU A 91 7.95 0.82 10.52
CA LEU A 91 8.34 -0.02 9.38
C LEU A 91 9.65 -0.73 9.71
N PRO A 92 9.84 -1.98 9.25
CA PRO A 92 11.13 -2.65 9.34
C PRO A 92 12.27 -1.83 8.72
N GLU A 93 13.49 -1.97 9.24
CA GLU A 93 14.69 -1.28 8.75
C GLU A 93 14.92 -1.45 7.24
N SER A 94 14.49 -2.58 6.64
CA SER A 94 14.58 -2.79 5.20
C SER A 94 13.85 -1.72 4.37
N PHE A 95 12.85 -1.04 4.93
CA PHE A 95 12.14 0.08 4.28
C PHE A 95 12.97 1.37 4.21
N ASP A 96 14.21 1.40 4.71
CA ASP A 96 15.14 2.50 4.46
C ASP A 96 15.38 2.71 2.96
N TYR A 97 15.34 1.64 2.16
CA TYR A 97 15.35 1.74 0.71
C TYR A 97 14.14 2.53 0.19
N THR A 98 12.93 2.18 0.65
CA THR A 98 11.68 2.90 0.33
C THR A 98 11.81 4.38 0.67
N ARG A 99 12.32 4.71 1.86
CA ARG A 99 12.48 6.09 2.31
C ARG A 99 13.42 6.87 1.38
N GLN A 100 14.56 6.30 1.03
CA GLN A 100 15.50 6.92 0.09
C GLN A 100 14.88 7.18 -1.30
N VAL A 101 14.02 6.29 -1.79
CA VAL A 101 13.33 6.50 -3.07
C VAL A 101 12.40 7.71 -2.99
N TYR A 102 11.56 7.79 -1.96
CA TYR A 102 10.64 8.93 -1.78
C TYR A 102 11.40 10.25 -1.59
N GLU A 103 12.51 10.24 -0.85
CA GLU A 103 13.40 11.39 -0.67
C GLU A 103 14.02 11.87 -1.99
N ARG A 104 14.57 10.95 -2.78
CA ARG A 104 15.20 11.28 -4.08
C ARG A 104 14.19 11.82 -5.10
N LEU A 105 12.94 11.39 -5.02
CA LEU A 105 11.85 11.89 -5.85
C LEU A 105 11.24 13.19 -5.32
N GLY A 106 11.68 13.69 -4.15
CA GLY A 106 11.18 14.93 -3.56
C GLY A 106 9.74 14.85 -3.04
N VAL A 107 9.28 13.64 -2.69
CA VAL A 107 7.89 13.35 -2.24
C VAL A 107 7.86 12.64 -0.88
N SER A 108 8.81 12.95 0.00
CA SER A 108 8.93 12.32 1.32
C SER A 108 7.65 12.39 2.15
N GLU A 109 6.82 13.41 1.97
CA GLU A 109 5.52 13.57 2.65
C GLU A 109 4.48 12.52 2.25
N GLN A 110 4.70 11.79 1.15
CA GLN A 110 3.86 10.68 0.69
C GLN A 110 4.18 9.37 1.39
N LEU A 111 5.36 9.22 2.00
CA LEU A 111 5.68 8.12 2.91
C LEU A 111 5.38 8.59 4.34
N ALA A 112 4.19 8.27 4.83
CA ALA A 112 3.68 8.82 6.09
C ALA A 112 3.51 7.75 7.16
N HIS A 113 3.41 8.20 8.41
CA HIS A 113 3.00 7.41 9.56
C HIS A 113 1.67 7.96 10.09
N ALA A 114 0.79 7.09 10.59
CA ALA A 114 -0.46 7.46 11.24
C ALA A 114 -0.70 6.58 12.47
N ALA A 115 -1.26 7.14 13.55
CA ALA A 115 -1.54 6.38 14.77
C ALA A 115 -2.76 5.45 14.65
N SER A 116 -3.58 5.64 13.61
CA SER A 116 -4.76 4.79 13.37
C SER A 116 -5.18 4.78 11.90
N LEU A 117 -6.00 3.79 11.53
CA LEU A 117 -6.62 3.73 10.20
C LEU A 117 -7.53 4.96 9.93
N ALA A 118 -8.23 5.45 10.94
CA ALA A 118 -9.08 6.63 10.80
C ALA A 118 -8.27 7.88 10.48
N GLU A 119 -7.08 8.00 11.06
CA GLU A 119 -6.14 9.07 10.77
C GLU A 119 -5.54 8.95 9.37
N ALA A 120 -5.10 7.75 9.00
CA ALA A 120 -4.54 7.49 7.68
C ALA A 120 -5.51 7.84 6.54
N LEU A 121 -6.82 7.64 6.75
CA LEU A 121 -7.89 7.95 5.79
C LEU A 121 -8.41 9.39 5.90
N HIS A 122 -7.95 10.18 6.87
CA HIS A 122 -8.46 11.53 7.15
C HIS A 122 -9.99 11.58 7.27
N ILE A 123 -10.60 10.62 7.96
CA ILE A 123 -12.08 10.44 7.99
C ILE A 123 -12.80 11.71 8.49
N TRP A 124 -12.19 12.50 9.36
CA TRP A 124 -12.74 13.77 9.85
C TRP A 124 -12.92 14.86 8.77
N LYS A 125 -12.28 14.72 7.60
CA LYS A 125 -12.48 15.63 6.46
C LYS A 125 -13.78 15.34 5.69
N TYR A 126 -14.42 14.20 5.92
CA TYR A 126 -15.64 13.81 5.24
C TYR A 126 -16.83 13.92 6.22
N PRO A 127 -17.85 14.74 5.92
CA PRO A 127 -19.06 14.78 6.74
C PRO A 127 -19.72 13.40 6.72
N ARG A 128 -20.14 12.91 7.91
CA ARG A 128 -20.97 11.71 7.99
C ARG A 128 -22.28 12.00 7.25
N ARG A 129 -22.51 11.27 6.16
CA ARG A 129 -23.81 11.27 5.46
C ARG A 129 -24.85 10.54 6.29
#